data_AF-A0A7W5CBQ9-F1
#
_entry.id   AF-A0A7W5CBQ9-F1
#
_cell.length_a   1.000
_cell.length_b   1.000
_cell.length_c   1.000
_cell.angle_alpha   90.00
_cell.angle_beta   90.00
_cell.angle_gamma   90.00
#
_symmetry.space_group_name_H-M   'P 1'
#
loop_
_entity.id
_entity.type
_entity.pdbx_description
1 polymer ?
#
loop_
_entity_poly.entity_id
_entity_poly.type
_entity_poly.pdbx_seq_one_letter_code
_entity_poly.pdbx_strand_id
1 'polypeptide(L)'
;MTMQTATPLGRAGKTAIVPITIKRIELFVFPVHAPEPGFRICLRLTTDLGHDWGELFIKKCEKPKDWVSWGSVLLRFIGPFQIEDICSSHPDTTVKDSRIYTLLLAAAEHCNCPSRLEMDHHDHVEEGVFFNQAISYISLF
;
A
#
# COMPACT_ATOMS: atom_id res chain seq x y z
N MET A 1 23.85 -53.83 -9.52
CA MET A 1 24.17 -52.40 -9.71
C MET A 1 22.96 -51.76 -10.36
N THR A 2 22.10 -51.13 -9.55
CA THR A 2 20.80 -50.61 -10.01
C THR A 2 20.86 -49.10 -9.90
N MET A 3 20.86 -48.41 -11.04
CA MET A 3 20.85 -46.95 -11.09
C MET A 3 19.46 -46.46 -10.66
N GLN A 4 19.38 -45.75 -9.53
CA GLN A 4 18.20 -44.99 -9.17
C GLN A 4 18.23 -43.65 -9.91
N THR A 5 17.26 -43.49 -10.80
CA THR A 5 16.93 -42.26 -11.50
C THR A 5 16.46 -41.20 -10.50
N ALA A 6 17.13 -40.06 -10.49
CA ALA A 6 16.72 -38.89 -9.73
C ALA A 6 15.38 -38.35 -10.27
N THR A 7 14.37 -38.30 -9.41
CA THR A 7 13.10 -37.64 -9.68
C THR A 7 13.34 -36.13 -9.81
N PRO A 8 12.91 -35.46 -10.90
CA PRO A 8 13.04 -34.01 -10.99
C PRO A 8 12.09 -33.35 -9.97
N LEU A 9 12.64 -32.44 -9.15
CA LEU A 9 11.83 -31.57 -8.29
C LEU A 9 10.82 -30.81 -9.16
N GLY A 10 9.55 -31.14 -8.98
CA GLY A 10 8.45 -30.44 -9.61
C GLY A 10 8.45 -28.97 -9.19
N ARG A 11 8.60 -28.12 -10.21
CA ARG A 11 8.14 -26.73 -10.36
C ARG A 11 7.73 -26.01 -9.07
N ALA A 12 8.47 -24.92 -8.79
CA ALA A 12 8.03 -23.80 -7.98
C ALA A 12 6.51 -23.59 -8.13
N GLY A 13 5.80 -23.68 -7.00
CA GLY A 13 4.36 -23.46 -6.95
C GLY A 13 4.05 -22.15 -7.64
N LYS A 14 3.14 -22.19 -8.62
CA LYS A 14 2.43 -20.99 -9.06
C LYS A 14 1.89 -20.35 -7.79
N THR A 15 2.43 -19.20 -7.41
CA THR A 15 1.81 -18.31 -6.44
C THR A 15 0.36 -18.20 -6.85
N ALA A 16 -0.54 -18.73 -6.03
CA ALA A 16 -1.97 -18.66 -6.32
C ALA A 16 -2.30 -17.17 -6.43
N ILE A 17 -2.86 -16.76 -7.56
CA ILE A 17 -3.30 -15.39 -7.75
C ILE A 17 -4.48 -15.20 -6.81
N VAL A 18 -4.26 -14.50 -5.69
CA VAL A 18 -5.32 -14.22 -4.72
C VAL A 18 -5.99 -12.92 -5.16
N PRO A 19 -7.26 -12.96 -5.62
CA PRO A 19 -8.00 -11.74 -5.88
C PRO A 19 -8.19 -11.01 -4.55
N ILE A 20 -7.94 -9.70 -4.55
CA ILE A 20 -8.21 -8.83 -3.40
C ILE A 20 -9.23 -7.78 -3.78
N THR A 21 -10.08 -7.44 -2.84
CA THR A 21 -11.02 -6.32 -2.98
C THR A 21 -10.56 -5.19 -2.07
N ILE A 22 -10.04 -4.12 -2.64
CA ILE A 22 -9.72 -2.90 -1.89
C ILE A 22 -11.04 -2.18 -1.59
N LYS A 23 -11.36 -2.07 -0.30
CA LYS A 23 -12.61 -1.48 0.21
C LYS A 23 -12.43 -0.03 0.64
N ARG A 24 -11.25 0.32 1.15
CA ARG A 24 -10.95 1.66 1.64
C ARG A 24 -9.47 1.98 1.40
N ILE A 25 -9.21 3.22 1.05
CA ILE A 25 -7.85 3.77 1.01
C ILE A 25 -7.83 5.03 1.86
N GLU A 26 -6.88 5.09 2.79
CA GLU A 26 -6.69 6.25 3.66
C GLU A 26 -5.30 6.81 3.47
N LEU A 27 -5.18 8.15 3.43
CA LEU A 27 -3.92 8.85 3.31
C LEU A 27 -3.78 9.85 4.46
N PHE A 28 -2.69 9.72 5.21
CA PHE A 28 -2.35 10.58 6.34
C PHE A 28 -1.05 11.31 6.06
N VAL A 29 -1.04 12.63 6.24
CA VAL A 29 0.15 13.46 6.06
C VAL A 29 0.56 14.05 7.40
N PHE A 30 1.78 13.76 7.83
CA PHE A 30 2.37 14.26 9.08
C PHE A 30 3.55 15.19 8.79
N PRO A 31 3.64 16.35 9.44
CA PRO A 31 4.81 17.20 9.34
C PRO A 31 5.97 16.59 10.13
N VAL A 32 7.15 16.55 9.52
CA VAL A 32 8.39 16.12 10.18
C VAL A 32 9.36 17.29 10.21
N HIS A 33 9.99 17.50 11.37
CA HIS A 33 10.81 18.69 11.61
C HIS A 33 12.32 18.40 11.68
N ALA A 34 12.74 17.15 11.85
CA ALA A 34 14.15 16.78 11.99
C ALA A 34 14.41 15.35 11.48
N PRO A 35 15.62 15.04 10.94
CA PRO A 35 16.75 15.96 10.71
C PRO A 35 16.57 16.87 9.48
N GLU A 36 15.74 16.48 8.51
CA GLU A 36 15.34 17.32 7.39
C GLU A 36 13.84 17.62 7.48
N PRO A 37 13.40 18.89 7.32
CA PRO A 37 11.99 19.20 7.35
C PRO A 37 11.27 18.61 6.13
N GLY A 38 10.12 18.01 6.36
CA GLY A 38 9.38 17.32 5.32
C GLY A 38 8.03 16.82 5.79
N PHE A 39 7.55 15.80 5.10
CA PHE A 39 6.27 15.17 5.32
C PHE A 39 6.45 13.65 5.34
N ARG A 40 5.98 13.02 6.41
CA ARG A 40 5.78 11.57 6.46
C ARG A 40 4.36 11.31 5.97
N ILE A 41 4.23 10.46 4.96
CA ILE A 41 2.95 10.12 4.36
C ILE A 41 2.71 8.65 4.60
N CYS A 42 1.62 8.34 5.28
CA CYS A 42 1.18 6.98 5.51
C CYS A 42 -0.07 6.72 4.68
N LEU A 43 -0.09 5.60 3.97
CA LEU A 43 -1.24 5.11 3.24
C LEU A 43 -1.71 3.82 3.89
N ARG A 44 -2.98 3.74 4.25
CA ARG A 44 -3.62 2.50 4.71
C ARG A 44 -4.48 1.93 3.59
N LEU A 45 -4.28 0.66 3.27
CA LEU A 45 -5.18 -0.12 2.43
C LEU A 45 -6.02 -1.01 3.33
N THR A 46 -7.34 -0.94 3.18
CA THR A 46 -8.25 -1.94 3.75
C THR A 46 -8.81 -2.78 2.63
N THR A 47 -8.65 -4.09 2.74
CA THR A 47 -9.09 -5.10 1.78
C THR A 47 -10.12 -6.05 2.39
N ASP A 48 -10.58 -7.01 1.62
CA ASP A 48 -11.33 -8.17 2.11
C ASP A 48 -10.48 -9.18 2.91
N LEU A 49 -9.16 -9.12 2.81
CA LEU A 49 -8.23 -10.00 3.53
C LEU A 49 -7.64 -9.39 4.81
N GLY A 50 -7.88 -8.11 5.07
CA GLY A 50 -7.29 -7.38 6.19
C GLY A 50 -6.90 -5.97 5.77
N HIS A 51 -5.94 -5.38 6.46
CA HIS A 51 -5.44 -4.05 6.12
C HIS A 51 -3.92 -3.99 6.25
N ASP A 52 -3.31 -3.06 5.52
CA ASP A 52 -1.86 -2.86 5.56
C ASP A 52 -1.47 -1.41 5.25
N TRP A 53 -0.20 -1.10 5.47
CA TRP A 53 0.35 0.25 5.42
C TRP A 53 1.52 0.36 4.45
N GLY A 54 1.48 1.44 3.67
CA GLY A 54 2.61 1.98 2.93
C GLY A 54 3.09 3.27 3.57
N GLU A 55 4.39 3.52 3.54
CA GLU A 55 4.98 4.76 4.07
C GLU A 55 5.95 5.39 3.07
N LEU A 56 5.93 6.71 2.99
CA LEU A 56 6.85 7.50 2.18
C LEU A 56 7.24 8.79 2.92
N PHE A 57 8.49 9.20 2.78
CA PHE A 57 8.96 10.51 3.22
C PHE A 57 9.17 11.45 2.03
N ILE A 58 8.68 12.69 2.15
CA ILE A 58 8.84 13.75 1.14
C ILE A 58 9.53 14.95 1.78
N LYS A 59 10.61 15.44 1.17
CA LYS A 59 11.27 16.67 1.65
C LYS A 59 10.36 17.88 1.47
N LYS A 60 10.49 18.89 2.32
CA LYS A 60 9.62 20.09 2.25
C LYS A 60 9.65 20.79 0.88
N CYS A 61 10.79 20.77 0.18
CA CYS A 61 10.94 21.35 -1.16
C CYS A 61 10.25 20.53 -2.27
N GLU A 62 9.88 19.28 -2.01
CA GLU A 62 9.27 18.34 -2.96
C GLU A 62 7.77 18.14 -2.71
N LYS A 63 7.19 18.97 -1.83
CA LYS A 63 5.77 18.93 -1.48
C LYS A 63 4.93 19.00 -2.76
N PRO A 64 4.03 18.03 -3.00
CA PRO A 64 3.04 18.14 -4.06
C PRO A 64 2.23 19.43 -3.93
N LYS A 65 1.81 19.97 -5.08
CA LYS A 65 0.97 21.17 -5.10
C LYS A 65 -0.34 20.95 -4.33
N ASP A 66 -0.88 19.74 -4.42
CA ASP A 66 -2.14 19.37 -3.78
C ASP A 66 -2.19 17.86 -3.49
N TRP A 67 -2.45 17.51 -2.23
CA TRP A 67 -2.63 16.12 -1.80
C TRP A 67 -3.93 15.51 -2.32
N VAL A 68 -4.95 16.32 -2.62
CA VAL A 68 -6.24 15.85 -3.17
C VAL A 68 -6.05 15.22 -4.56
N SER A 69 -5.07 15.69 -5.32
CA SER A 69 -4.70 15.09 -6.61
C SER A 69 -4.30 13.62 -6.47
N TRP A 70 -3.61 13.26 -5.38
CA TRP A 70 -3.27 11.87 -5.09
C TRP A 70 -4.52 11.04 -4.77
N GLY A 71 -5.48 11.61 -4.03
CA GLY A 71 -6.76 10.96 -3.75
C GLY A 71 -7.54 10.60 -5.02
N SER A 72 -7.53 11.48 -6.03
CA SER A 72 -8.19 11.22 -7.32
C SER A 72 -7.58 10.06 -8.09
N VAL A 73 -6.26 9.84 -7.92
CA VAL A 73 -5.54 8.71 -8.52
C VAL A 73 -5.84 7.42 -7.77
N LEU A 74 -5.78 7.48 -6.44
CA LEU A 74 -6.03 6.34 -5.55
C LEU A 74 -7.45 5.78 -5.70
N LEU A 75 -8.46 6.63 -5.94
CA LEU A 75 -9.85 6.21 -6.11
C LEU A 75 -10.03 5.14 -7.20
N ARG A 76 -9.15 5.12 -8.21
CA ARG A 76 -9.16 4.12 -9.30
C ARG A 76 -8.83 2.71 -8.84
N PHE A 77 -8.26 2.58 -7.65
CA PHE A 77 -7.86 1.32 -7.04
C PHE A 77 -8.86 0.83 -5.99
N ILE A 78 -10.04 1.47 -5.86
CA ILE A 78 -11.14 0.94 -5.06
C ILE A 78 -11.91 -0.10 -5.89
N GLY A 79 -12.14 -1.28 -5.32
CA GLY A 79 -12.82 -2.39 -5.98
C GLY A 79 -12.00 -3.69 -6.05
N PRO A 80 -12.45 -4.67 -6.87
CA PRO A 80 -11.78 -5.95 -7.02
C PRO A 80 -10.59 -5.86 -7.98
N PHE A 81 -9.43 -6.37 -7.57
CA PHE A 81 -8.19 -6.41 -8.37
C PHE A 81 -7.47 -7.75 -8.20
N GLN A 82 -6.72 -8.16 -9.23
CA GLN A 82 -5.59 -9.06 -8.99
C GLN A 82 -4.45 -8.22 -8.43
N ILE A 83 -3.72 -8.71 -7.44
CA ILE A 83 -2.54 -8.01 -6.91
C ILE A 83 -1.52 -7.74 -8.02
N GLU A 84 -1.39 -8.67 -8.96
CA GLU A 84 -0.55 -8.54 -10.15
C GLU A 84 -0.95 -7.35 -11.02
N ASP A 85 -2.24 -6.98 -11.07
CA ASP A 85 -2.74 -5.83 -11.82
C ASP A 85 -2.34 -4.51 -11.14
N ILE A 86 -2.28 -4.49 -9.80
CA ILE A 86 -1.80 -3.34 -9.03
C ILE A 86 -0.29 -3.20 -9.21
N CYS A 87 0.46 -4.30 -9.08
CA CYS A 87 1.92 -4.35 -9.24
C CYS A 87 2.41 -4.07 -10.66
N SER A 88 1.62 -4.44 -11.67
CA SER A 88 1.92 -4.19 -13.08
C SER A 88 1.33 -2.86 -13.58
N SER A 89 0.48 -2.19 -12.80
CA SER A 89 -0.09 -0.90 -13.18
C SER A 89 1.03 0.10 -13.45
N HIS A 90 1.20 0.44 -14.72
CA HIS A 90 2.11 1.49 -15.11
C HIS A 90 1.49 2.84 -14.71
N PRO A 91 2.29 3.78 -14.18
CA PRO A 91 1.80 5.10 -13.84
C PRO A 91 1.12 5.68 -15.07
N ASP A 92 -0.17 5.98 -14.93
CA ASP A 92 -0.91 6.63 -16.01
C ASP A 92 -0.22 7.96 -16.29
N THR A 93 0.12 8.23 -17.56
CA THR A 93 0.90 9.41 -17.99
C THR A 93 0.27 10.75 -17.59
N THR A 94 -0.99 10.72 -17.15
CA THR A 94 -1.74 11.86 -16.60
C THR A 94 -1.28 12.28 -15.20
N VAL A 95 -0.70 11.36 -14.42
CA VAL A 95 -0.26 11.58 -13.04
C VAL A 95 1.23 11.89 -13.03
N LYS A 96 1.59 13.14 -12.75
CA LYS A 96 2.98 13.61 -12.75
C LYS A 96 3.81 13.10 -11.56
N ASP A 97 3.16 12.54 -10.54
CA ASP A 97 3.82 12.15 -9.30
C ASP A 97 3.82 10.63 -9.16
N SER A 98 4.89 9.98 -9.59
CA SER A 98 5.02 8.52 -9.52
C SER A 98 5.09 7.96 -8.10
N ARG A 99 5.35 8.81 -7.10
CA ARG A 99 5.52 8.40 -5.70
C ARG A 99 4.24 7.83 -5.11
N ILE A 100 3.06 8.24 -5.62
CA ILE A 100 1.77 7.69 -5.16
C ILE A 100 1.64 6.21 -5.49
N TYR A 101 2.15 5.79 -6.65
CA TYR A 101 2.15 4.38 -7.05
C TYR A 101 3.12 3.59 -6.18
N THR A 102 4.32 4.12 -5.92
CA THR A 102 5.27 3.48 -4.99
C THR A 102 4.67 3.28 -3.60
N LEU A 103 3.96 4.29 -3.09
CA LEU A 103 3.29 4.22 -1.79
C LEU A 103 2.17 3.19 -1.77
N LEU A 104 1.36 3.13 -2.83
CA LEU A 104 0.30 2.12 -2.99
C LEU A 104 0.87 0.71 -3.07
N LEU A 105 1.93 0.52 -3.86
CA LEU A 105 2.61 -0.77 -4.02
C LEU A 105 3.20 -1.25 -2.70
N ALA A 106 3.85 -0.37 -1.94
CA ALA A 106 4.37 -0.72 -0.62
C ALA A 106 3.27 -1.24 0.32
N ALA A 107 2.08 -0.64 0.28
CA ALA A 107 0.94 -1.11 1.06
C ALA A 107 0.37 -2.45 0.51
N ALA A 108 0.31 -2.61 -0.81
CA ALA A 108 -0.25 -3.81 -1.45
C ALA A 108 0.69 -5.04 -1.36
N GLU A 109 2.00 -4.84 -1.36
CA GLU A 109 2.99 -5.91 -1.20
C GLU A 109 2.85 -6.58 0.15
N HIS A 110 2.64 -5.81 1.22
CA HIS A 110 2.50 -6.36 2.56
C HIS A 110 1.20 -7.17 2.75
N CYS A 111 0.12 -6.85 2.03
CA CYS A 111 -1.10 -7.67 1.99
C CYS A 111 -0.88 -9.12 1.50
N ASN A 112 0.22 -9.39 0.77
CA ASN A 112 0.56 -10.75 0.29
C ASN A 112 1.20 -11.65 1.36
N CYS A 113 1.53 -11.11 2.54
CA CYS A 113 2.23 -11.85 3.57
C CYS A 113 1.24 -12.28 4.68
N PRO A 114 0.69 -13.51 4.65
CA PRO A 114 -0.29 -13.98 5.63
C PRO A 114 0.28 -14.19 7.06
N SER A 115 1.49 -13.72 7.35
CA SER A 115 2.18 -13.95 8.64
C SER A 115 1.82 -12.95 9.76
N ARG A 116 0.92 -11.98 9.50
CA ARG A 116 0.52 -10.94 10.48
C ARG A 116 -0.95 -11.04 10.92
N LEU A 117 -1.46 -12.26 11.08
CA LEU A 117 -2.82 -12.56 11.58
C LEU A 117 -3.10 -12.18 13.05
N GLU A 118 -2.26 -11.39 13.71
CA GLU A 118 -2.50 -10.96 15.09
C GLU A 118 -2.35 -9.44 15.20
N MET A 119 -3.44 -8.69 15.01
CA MET A 119 -3.62 -7.37 15.65
C MET A 119 -5.06 -6.81 15.57
N ASP A 120 -6.09 -7.67 15.60
CA ASP A 120 -7.49 -7.25 15.30
C ASP A 120 -8.23 -6.47 16.42
N HIS A 121 -7.56 -5.98 17.47
CA HIS A 121 -8.25 -5.25 18.56
C HIS A 121 -7.59 -3.93 19.01
N HIS A 122 -6.48 -3.50 18.40
CA HIS A 122 -5.84 -2.21 18.72
C HIS A 122 -6.00 -1.12 17.65
N ASP A 123 -6.51 -1.46 16.46
CA ASP A 123 -6.48 -0.57 15.29
C ASP A 123 -7.36 0.68 15.39
N HIS A 124 -8.52 0.59 16.07
CA HIS A 124 -9.40 1.76 16.22
C HIS A 124 -8.80 2.83 17.14
N VAL A 125 -7.94 2.45 18.07
CA VAL A 125 -7.26 3.38 18.97
C VAL A 125 -6.14 4.11 18.25
N GLU A 126 -5.44 3.43 17.34
CA GLU A 126 -4.38 4.03 16.53
C GLU A 126 -4.93 4.96 15.45
N GLU A 127 -6.02 4.61 14.76
CA GLU A 127 -6.63 5.47 13.72
C GLU A 127 -6.98 6.87 14.25
N GLY A 128 -7.53 6.96 15.46
CA GLY A 128 -7.83 8.25 16.11
C GLY A 128 -6.58 9.08 16.41
N VAL A 129 -5.47 8.45 16.80
CA VAL A 129 -4.20 9.14 17.06
C VAL A 129 -3.57 9.63 15.76
N PHE A 130 -3.56 8.79 14.71
CA PHE A 130 -3.07 9.17 13.38
C PHE A 130 -3.89 10.30 12.78
N PHE A 131 -5.22 10.23 12.85
CA PHE A 131 -6.11 11.29 12.39
C PHE A 131 -5.83 12.63 13.11
N ASN A 132 -5.71 12.59 14.45
CA ASN A 132 -5.51 13.80 15.24
C ASN A 132 -4.14 14.47 15.02
N GLN A 133 -3.13 13.72 14.60
CA GLN A 133 -1.78 14.24 14.35
C GLN A 133 -1.54 14.64 12.88
N ALA A 134 -2.40 14.19 11.96
CA ALA A 134 -2.26 14.47 10.55
C ALA A 134 -2.64 15.92 10.23
N ILE A 135 -1.82 16.60 9.43
CA ILE A 135 -2.12 17.93 8.89
C ILE A 135 -3.01 17.85 7.64
N SER A 136 -3.15 16.66 7.06
CA SER A 136 -4.05 16.38 5.95
C SER A 136 -4.44 14.91 6.01
N TYR A 137 -5.73 14.64 5.81
CA TYR A 137 -6.31 13.31 5.80
C TYR A 137 -7.25 13.16 4.61
N ILE A 138 -7.16 12.03 3.92
CA ILE A 138 -8.06 11.65 2.82
C ILE A 138 -8.54 10.22 3.11
N SER A 139 -9.86 9.99 3.01
CA SER A 139 -10.48 8.67 3.08
C SER A 139 -11.33 8.45 1.84
N LEU A 140 -11.09 7.33 1.16
CA LEU A 140 -11.77 6.93 -0.07
C LEU A 140 -12.45 5.57 0.16
N PHE A 141 -13.66 5.41 -0.38
CA PHE A 141 -14.52 4.22 -0.26
C PHE A 141 -15.34 4.02 -1.54
#